data_AF-A0A6V7XIF1-F1
#
_entry.id   AF-A0A6V7XIF1-F1
#
_cell.length_a   1.000
_cell.length_b   1.000
_cell.length_c   1.000
_cell.angle_alpha   90.00
_cell.angle_beta   90.00
_cell.angle_gamma   90.00
#
_symmetry.space_group_name_H-M   'P 1'
#
loop_
_entity.id
_entity.type
_entity.pdbx_description
1 polymer ?
#
loop_
_entity_poly.entity_id
_entity_poly.type
_entity_poly.pdbx_seq_one_letter_code
_entity_poly.pdbx_strand_id
1 'polypeptide(L)'
;AADRGPPPTAIEWLVFIWIVGMLWSEMKQLWQERLNKYVHQWWNWLDFAMLCLYLCTISIRISAYLIYVLWNFNEETTPRHLIRTHWDAYEPMLVSEALFAVGNVFSFARVYYLFQTNPYLGPLQISLGCMLVDVAKFCIIFILIISSFSIGI
;
A
#
# COMPACT_ATOMS: atom_id res chain seq x y z
N ALA A 1 -12.62 -7.99 -24.47
CA ALA A 1 -11.24 -8.22 -24.01
C ALA A 1 -10.89 -7.15 -22.98
N ALA A 2 -10.12 -7.48 -21.94
CA ALA A 2 -9.66 -6.50 -20.96
C ALA A 2 -8.45 -5.74 -21.54
N ASP A 3 -8.37 -4.44 -21.29
CA ASP A 3 -7.23 -3.60 -21.68
C ASP A 3 -6.12 -3.72 -20.63
N ARG A 4 -4.90 -4.03 -21.06
CA ARG A 4 -3.71 -4.17 -20.19
C ARG A 4 -3.04 -2.84 -19.85
N GLY A 5 -3.47 -1.74 -20.48
CA GLY A 5 -3.00 -0.38 -20.17
C GLY A 5 -4.10 0.65 -20.40
N PRO A 6 -5.25 0.55 -19.69
CA PRO A 6 -6.35 1.49 -19.89
C PRO A 6 -5.93 2.90 -19.46
N PRO A 7 -6.43 3.95 -20.13
CA PRO A 7 -6.25 5.31 -19.66
C PRO A 7 -6.91 5.49 -18.27
N PRO A 8 -6.37 6.38 -17.41
CA PRO A 8 -6.91 6.55 -16.07
C PRO A 8 -8.36 7.03 -16.09
N THR A 9 -9.19 6.42 -15.26
CA THR A 9 -10.60 6.81 -15.12
C THR A 9 -10.74 8.12 -14.36
N ALA A 10 -11.90 8.79 -14.47
CA ALA A 10 -12.16 10.03 -13.72
C ALA A 10 -12.01 9.85 -12.19
N ILE A 11 -12.38 8.68 -11.66
CA ILE A 11 -12.23 8.35 -10.24
C ILE A 11 -10.74 8.22 -9.88
N GLU A 12 -9.95 7.57 -10.72
CA GLU A 12 -8.51 7.42 -10.50
C GLU A 12 -7.77 8.76 -10.53
N TRP A 13 -8.21 9.71 -11.35
CA TRP A 13 -7.71 11.08 -11.32
C TRP A 13 -8.02 11.80 -10.00
N LEU A 14 -9.22 11.63 -9.45
CA LEU A 14 -9.57 12.19 -8.14
C LEU A 14 -8.72 11.58 -7.02
N VAL A 15 -8.54 10.25 -7.04
CA VAL A 15 -7.68 9.53 -6.08
C VAL A 15 -6.23 9.98 -6.21
N PHE A 16 -5.73 10.20 -7.43
CA PHE A 16 -4.38 10.70 -7.67
C PHE A 16 -4.17 12.09 -7.03
N ILE A 17 -5.10 13.03 -7.26
CA ILE A 17 -5.04 14.37 -6.65
C ILE A 17 -5.03 14.27 -5.12
N TRP A 18 -5.87 13.37 -4.57
CA TRP A 18 -5.90 13.12 -3.12
C TRP A 18 -4.56 12.60 -2.58
N ILE A 19 -3.94 11.62 -3.26
CA ILE A 19 -2.64 11.06 -2.89
C ILE A 19 -1.54 12.13 -2.94
N VAL A 20 -1.53 12.99 -3.96
CA VAL A 20 -0.58 14.10 -4.06
C VAL A 20 -0.72 15.07 -2.88
N GLY A 21 -1.96 15.37 -2.47
CA GLY A 21 -2.22 16.18 -1.28
C GLY A 21 -1.68 15.55 0.00
N MET A 22 -1.90 14.24 0.19
CA MET A 22 -1.34 13.51 1.33
C MET A 22 0.19 13.47 1.32
N LEU A 23 0.79 13.24 0.15
CA LEU A 23 2.23 13.24 -0.02
C LEU A 23 2.85 14.59 0.34
N TRP A 24 2.24 15.69 -0.12
CA TRP A 24 2.67 17.03 0.25
C TRP A 24 2.59 17.27 1.76
N SER A 25 1.51 16.81 2.41
CA SER A 25 1.34 16.90 3.86
C SER A 25 2.45 16.18 4.61
N GLU A 26 2.76 14.93 4.23
CA GLU A 26 3.83 14.14 4.85
C GLU A 26 5.22 14.74 4.62
N MET A 27 5.49 15.24 3.40
CA MET A 27 6.75 15.95 3.13
C MET A 27 6.91 17.19 4.00
N LYS A 28 5.83 17.94 4.22
CA LYS A 28 5.85 19.11 5.10
C LYS A 28 6.07 18.69 6.56
N GLN A 29 5.43 17.62 7.01
CA GLN A 29 5.64 17.09 8.36
C GLN A 29 7.10 16.65 8.56
N LEU A 30 7.68 15.90 7.62
CA LEU A 30 9.09 15.51 7.64
C LEU A 30 10.06 16.70 7.68
N TRP A 31 9.71 17.80 7.01
CA TRP A 31 10.52 19.01 6.99
C TRP A 31 10.45 19.77 8.32
N GLN A 32 9.28 19.82 8.94
CA GLN A 32 9.05 20.55 10.19
C GLN A 32 9.47 19.74 11.43
N GLU A 33 9.13 18.47 11.46
CA GLU A 33 9.51 17.50 12.47
C GLU A 33 10.84 16.85 12.05
N ARG A 34 11.94 17.34 12.63
CA ARG A 34 13.29 16.79 12.46
C ARG A 34 13.24 15.25 12.39
N LEU A 35 13.76 14.64 11.30
CA LEU A 35 13.62 13.20 10.93
C LEU A 35 13.66 12.19 12.09
N ASN A 36 14.50 12.43 13.09
CA ASN A 36 14.61 11.54 14.26
C ASN A 36 13.29 11.42 15.05
N LYS A 37 12.56 12.53 15.22
CA LYS A 37 11.24 12.52 15.88
C LYS A 37 10.21 11.78 15.04
N TYR A 38 10.24 11.99 13.72
CA TYR A 38 9.33 11.33 12.79
C TYR A 38 9.46 9.80 12.84
N VAL A 39 10.69 9.28 12.80
CA VAL A 39 10.95 7.83 12.79
C VAL A 39 10.57 7.13 14.10
N HIS A 40 10.57 7.85 15.23
CA HIS A 40 10.17 7.30 16.53
C HIS A 40 8.65 7.13 16.68
N GLN A 41 7.86 7.81 15.85
CA GLN A 41 6.40 7.74 15.92
C GLN A 41 5.87 6.62 15.02
N TRP A 42 5.39 5.54 15.63
CA TRP A 42 4.85 4.37 14.91
C TRP A 42 3.71 4.69 13.94
N TRP A 43 2.94 5.75 14.21
CA TRP A 43 1.87 6.23 13.32
C TRP A 43 2.40 6.77 12.00
N ASN A 44 3.51 7.51 12.04
CA ASN A 44 4.12 8.07 10.85
C ASN A 44 4.68 6.97 9.93
N TRP A 45 5.05 5.80 10.49
CA TRP A 45 5.41 4.62 9.71
C TRP A 45 4.23 4.04 8.93
N LEU A 46 3.02 4.06 9.51
CA LEU A 46 1.81 3.60 8.83
C LEU A 46 1.47 4.51 7.65
N ASP A 47 1.48 5.83 7.87
CA ASP A 47 1.20 6.81 6.81
C ASP A 47 2.27 6.77 5.70
N PHE A 48 3.54 6.63 6.06
CA PHE A 48 4.62 6.44 5.09
C PHE A 48 4.46 5.17 4.26
N ALA A 49 4.19 4.02 4.91
CA ALA A 49 4.01 2.75 4.21
C ALA A 49 2.83 2.79 3.22
N MET A 50 1.73 3.40 3.62
CA MET A 50 0.57 3.60 2.75
C MET A 50 0.92 4.47 1.54
N LEU A 51 1.59 5.61 1.73
CA LEU A 51 2.02 6.46 0.63
C LEU A 51 2.96 5.73 -0.32
N CYS A 52 3.89 4.92 0.20
CA CYS A 52 4.76 4.08 -0.63
C CYS A 52 3.97 3.08 -1.49
N LEU A 53 2.95 2.43 -0.94
CA LEU A 53 2.09 1.50 -1.70
C LEU A 53 1.31 2.22 -2.81
N TYR A 54 0.78 3.41 -2.53
CA TYR A 54 0.10 4.23 -3.54
C TYR A 54 1.06 4.74 -4.62
N LEU A 55 2.25 5.20 -4.25
CA LEU A 55 3.28 5.59 -5.21
C LEU A 55 3.75 4.43 -6.09
N CYS A 56 3.90 3.24 -5.49
CA CYS A 56 4.23 2.02 -6.22
C CYS A 56 3.13 1.66 -7.24
N THR A 57 1.87 1.74 -6.82
CA THR A 57 0.70 1.53 -7.69
C THR A 57 0.73 2.48 -8.90
N ILE A 58 0.92 3.79 -8.66
CA ILE A 58 0.98 4.80 -9.72
C ILE A 58 2.15 4.51 -10.67
N SER A 59 3.32 4.18 -10.12
CA SER A 59 4.52 3.86 -10.89
C SER A 59 4.31 2.67 -11.82
N ILE A 60 3.69 1.60 -11.32
CA ILE A 60 3.40 0.39 -12.10
C ILE A 60 2.31 0.63 -13.14
N ARG A 61 1.31 1.47 -12.85
CA ARG A 61 0.31 1.83 -13.86
C ARG A 61 0.88 2.67 -14.99
N ILE A 62 1.78 3.59 -14.67
CA ILE A 62 2.52 4.36 -15.69
C ILE A 62 3.37 3.42 -16.51
N SER A 63 4.10 2.47 -15.90
CA SER A 63 4.89 1.50 -16.67
C SER A 63 4.03 0.62 -17.57
N ALA A 64 2.88 0.13 -17.09
CA ALA A 64 1.92 -0.61 -17.91
C ALA A 64 1.45 0.21 -19.11
N TYR A 65 1.04 1.46 -18.89
CA TYR A 65 0.62 2.36 -19.97
C TYR A 65 1.75 2.61 -20.98
N LEU A 66 2.98 2.86 -20.52
CA LEU A 66 4.14 3.05 -21.40
C LEU A 66 4.43 1.81 -22.25
N ILE A 67 4.42 0.62 -21.66
CA ILE A 67 4.72 -0.64 -22.35
C ILE A 67 3.69 -0.92 -23.47
N TYR A 68 2.39 -0.85 -23.15
CA TYR A 68 1.34 -1.24 -24.11
C TYR A 68 0.91 -0.14 -25.08
N VAL A 69 1.04 1.14 -24.72
CA VAL A 69 0.57 2.26 -25.57
C VAL A 69 1.71 2.93 -26.31
N LEU A 70 2.82 3.20 -25.63
CA LEU A 70 3.89 4.03 -26.18
C LEU A 70 4.96 3.18 -26.86
N TRP A 71 5.34 2.06 -26.25
CA TRP A 71 6.41 1.19 -26.76
C TRP A 71 5.90 0.13 -27.73
N ASN A 72 4.59 -0.09 -27.79
CA ASN A 72 3.91 -1.05 -28.66
C ASN A 72 4.67 -2.39 -28.75
N PHE A 73 5.10 -2.89 -27.59
CA PHE A 73 6.05 -4.00 -27.47
C PHE A 73 5.43 -5.25 -28.11
N ASN A 74 5.95 -5.63 -29.29
CA ASN A 74 5.52 -6.77 -30.12
C ASN A 74 4.03 -7.15 -29.97
N GLU A 75 3.17 -6.47 -30.73
CA GLU A 75 1.72 -6.71 -30.76
C GLU A 75 1.36 -8.18 -31.05
N GLU A 76 2.22 -8.90 -31.78
CA GLU A 76 2.07 -10.33 -32.08
C GLU A 76 2.27 -11.24 -30.85
N THR A 77 3.17 -10.89 -29.92
CA THR A 77 3.45 -11.72 -28.72
C THR A 77 2.71 -11.25 -27.48
N THR A 78 2.46 -9.94 -27.36
CA THR A 78 1.85 -9.31 -26.18
C THR A 78 0.73 -8.37 -26.59
N PRO A 79 -0.45 -8.91 -26.98
CA PRO A 79 -1.57 -8.07 -27.39
C PRO A 79 -2.05 -7.23 -26.21
N ARG A 80 -2.36 -5.96 -26.49
CA ARG A 80 -2.93 -5.01 -25.52
C ARG A 80 -4.29 -5.47 -24.99
N HIS A 81 -5.10 -6.04 -25.88
CA HIS A 81 -6.43 -6.54 -25.58
C HIS A 81 -6.40 -8.06 -25.47
N LEU A 82 -6.51 -8.56 -24.24
CA LEU A 82 -6.62 -10.00 -23.99
C LEU A 82 -7.68 -10.26 -22.94
N ILE A 83 -8.28 -11.45 -22.97
CA ILE A 83 -9.18 -11.89 -21.91
C ILE A 83 -8.36 -12.05 -20.63
N ARG A 84 -8.86 -11.52 -19.51
CA ARG A 84 -8.15 -11.46 -18.23
C ARG A 84 -7.72 -12.83 -17.68
N THR A 85 -8.38 -13.91 -18.07
CA THR A 85 -8.03 -15.28 -17.69
C THR A 85 -6.76 -15.81 -18.36
N HIS A 86 -6.26 -15.13 -19.40
CA HIS A 86 -5.04 -15.50 -20.12
C HIS A 86 -3.89 -14.54 -19.84
N TRP A 87 -4.07 -13.67 -18.84
CA TRP A 87 -3.02 -12.78 -18.36
C TRP A 87 -1.99 -13.60 -17.58
N ASP A 88 -0.71 -13.26 -17.76
CA ASP A 88 0.33 -13.85 -16.95
C ASP A 88 0.18 -13.40 -15.48
N ALA A 89 0.69 -14.19 -14.54
CA ALA A 89 0.56 -13.90 -13.11
C ALA A 89 1.28 -12.61 -12.70
N TYR A 90 2.32 -12.22 -13.44
CA TYR A 90 3.17 -11.06 -13.14
C TYR A 90 2.85 -9.82 -13.96
N GLU A 91 1.68 -9.79 -14.61
CA GLU A 91 1.27 -8.64 -15.43
C GLU A 91 1.21 -7.37 -14.58
N PRO A 92 1.81 -6.26 -15.04
CA PRO A 92 1.95 -5.05 -14.23
C PRO A 92 0.59 -4.50 -13.79
N MET A 93 -0.45 -4.66 -14.61
CA MET A 93 -1.81 -4.25 -14.24
C MET A 93 -2.33 -5.00 -13.01
N LEU A 94 -2.16 -6.33 -12.94
CA LEU A 94 -2.58 -7.14 -11.79
C LEU A 94 -1.83 -6.76 -10.52
N VAL A 95 -0.52 -6.58 -10.64
CA VAL A 95 0.33 -6.15 -9.51
C VAL A 95 -0.11 -4.78 -8.99
N SER A 96 -0.42 -3.85 -9.89
CA SER A 96 -0.91 -2.52 -9.49
C SER A 96 -2.27 -2.59 -8.78
N GLU A 97 -3.19 -3.42 -9.23
CA GLU A 97 -4.49 -3.61 -8.58
C GLU A 97 -4.35 -4.22 -7.18
N ALA A 98 -3.45 -5.20 -7.03
CA ALA A 98 -3.15 -5.81 -5.73
C ALA A 98 -2.54 -4.80 -4.76
N LEU A 99 -1.54 -4.03 -5.18
CA LEU A 99 -0.92 -3.00 -4.35
C LEU A 99 -1.90 -1.88 -4.00
N PHE A 100 -2.78 -1.50 -4.92
CA PHE A 100 -3.85 -0.54 -4.66
C PHE A 100 -4.81 -1.05 -3.60
N ALA A 101 -5.21 -2.33 -3.67
CA ALA A 101 -6.08 -2.95 -2.67
C ALA A 101 -5.43 -2.98 -1.29
N VAL A 102 -4.14 -3.36 -1.21
CA VAL A 102 -3.40 -3.32 0.07
C VAL A 102 -3.28 -1.89 0.59
N GLY A 103 -2.97 -0.92 -0.27
CA GLY A 103 -2.95 0.51 0.07
C GLY A 103 -4.28 1.01 0.65
N ASN A 104 -5.41 0.58 0.09
CA ASN A 104 -6.74 0.90 0.61
C ASN A 104 -6.98 0.32 2.01
N VAL A 105 -6.51 -0.91 2.29
CA VAL A 105 -6.61 -1.49 3.65
C VAL A 105 -5.84 -0.62 4.66
N PHE A 106 -4.62 -0.19 4.32
CA PHE A 106 -3.86 0.75 5.17
C PHE A 106 -4.56 2.10 5.30
N SER A 107 -5.22 2.59 4.23
CA SER A 107 -6.02 3.81 4.28
C SER A 107 -7.16 3.73 5.30
N PHE A 108 -7.81 2.58 5.44
CA PHE A 108 -8.82 2.36 6.48
C PHE A 108 -8.22 2.32 7.88
N ALA A 109 -6.98 1.85 8.04
CA ALA A 109 -6.31 1.82 9.35
C ALA A 109 -6.14 3.22 9.96
N ARG A 110 -6.13 4.30 9.16
CA ARG A 110 -6.11 5.69 9.65
C ARG A 110 -7.36 6.08 10.46
N VAL A 111 -8.47 5.37 10.34
CA VAL A 111 -9.65 5.59 11.20
C VAL A 111 -9.29 5.46 12.68
N TYR A 112 -8.27 4.66 13.01
CA TYR A 112 -7.74 4.54 14.36
C TYR A 112 -7.26 5.89 14.94
N TYR A 113 -6.85 6.85 14.10
CA TYR A 113 -6.49 8.20 14.54
C TYR A 113 -7.67 8.97 15.11
N LEU A 114 -8.89 8.71 14.61
CA LEU A 114 -10.08 9.40 15.10
C LEU A 114 -10.46 8.95 16.51
N PHE A 115 -10.16 7.69 16.87
CA PHE A 115 -10.45 7.18 18.22
C PHE A 115 -9.67 7.91 19.31
N GLN A 116 -8.51 8.48 18.97
CA GLN A 116 -7.63 9.20 19.87
C GLN A 116 -8.26 10.51 20.36
N THR A 117 -9.16 11.07 19.54
CA THR A 117 -9.86 12.33 19.84
C THR A 117 -11.12 12.13 20.68
N ASN A 118 -11.60 10.89 20.83
CA ASN A 118 -12.82 10.60 21.57
C ASN A 118 -12.50 10.25 23.04
N PRO A 119 -13.15 10.91 24.03
CA PRO A 119 -12.84 10.72 25.45
C PRO A 119 -13.14 9.31 25.98
N TYR A 120 -14.04 8.57 25.34
CA TYR A 120 -14.37 7.19 25.72
C TYR A 120 -13.50 6.15 25.00
N LEU A 121 -13.12 6.41 23.74
CA LEU A 121 -12.36 5.45 22.92
C LEU A 121 -10.84 5.60 23.06
N GLY A 122 -10.35 6.79 23.45
CA GLY A 122 -8.91 7.04 23.63
C GLY A 122 -8.24 6.10 24.64
N PRO A 123 -8.78 5.90 25.86
CA PRO A 123 -8.20 4.96 26.82
C PRO A 123 -8.22 3.51 26.31
N LEU A 124 -9.28 3.11 25.60
CA LEU A 124 -9.40 1.78 25.00
C LEU A 124 -8.33 1.56 23.93
N GLN A 125 -8.10 2.57 23.09
CA GLN A 125 -7.09 2.57 22.05
C GLN A 125 -5.68 2.41 22.62
N ILE A 126 -5.36 3.12 23.70
CA ILE A 126 -4.06 3.00 24.37
C ILE A 126 -3.89 1.58 24.93
N SER A 127 -4.93 1.05 25.59
CA SER A 127 -4.92 -0.33 26.11
C SER A 127 -4.70 -1.35 24.99
N LEU A 128 -5.37 -1.19 23.85
CA LEU A 128 -5.22 -2.06 22.68
C LEU A 128 -3.79 -2.01 22.13
N GLY A 129 -3.19 -0.82 22.05
CA GLY A 129 -1.80 -0.64 21.63
C GLY A 129 -0.82 -1.39 22.54
N CYS A 130 -0.98 -1.29 23.86
CA CYS A 130 -0.15 -2.04 24.82
C CYS A 130 -0.32 -3.55 24.66
N MET A 131 -1.55 -4.03 24.52
CA MET A 131 -1.84 -5.46 24.32
C MET A 131 -1.26 -6.00 23.02
N LEU A 132 -1.32 -5.24 21.92
CA LEU A 132 -0.73 -5.64 20.63
C LEU A 132 0.78 -5.83 20.73
N VAL A 133 1.49 -5.02 21.51
CA VAL A 133 2.94 -5.18 21.72
C VAL A 133 3.25 -6.51 22.42
N ASP A 134 2.42 -6.92 23.38
CA ASP A 134 2.60 -8.21 24.05
C ASP A 134 2.26 -9.40 23.15
N VAL A 135 1.20 -9.28 22.33
CA VAL A 135 0.87 -10.27 21.28
C VAL A 135 2.01 -10.40 20.26
N ALA A 136 2.60 -9.28 19.83
CA ALA A 136 3.71 -9.30 18.88
C ALA A 136 4.93 -10.05 19.43
N LYS A 137 5.27 -9.89 20.73
CA LYS A 137 6.33 -10.67 21.38
C LYS A 137 6.04 -12.18 21.32
N PHE A 138 4.80 -12.58 21.59
CA PHE A 138 4.38 -13.98 21.50
C PHE A 138 4.46 -14.52 20.06
N CYS A 139 4.03 -13.73 19.07
CA CYS A 139 4.13 -14.10 17.66
C CYS A 139 5.58 -14.34 17.21
N ILE A 140 6.56 -13.57 17.71
CA ILE A 140 7.98 -13.80 17.38
C ILE A 140 8.44 -15.18 17.87
N ILE A 141 8.10 -15.56 19.10
CA ILE A 141 8.43 -16.88 19.65
C ILE A 141 7.76 -17.98 18.81
N PHE A 142 6.50 -17.77 18.45
CA PHE A 142 5.75 -18.72 17.62
C PHE A 142 6.36 -18.91 16.23
N ILE A 143 6.77 -17.83 15.56
CA ILE A 143 7.46 -17.88 14.26
C ILE A 143 8.79 -18.64 14.37
N LEU A 144 9.57 -18.41 15.43
CA LEU A 144 10.83 -19.14 15.66
C LEU A 144 10.59 -20.65 15.80
N ILE A 145 9.56 -21.04 16.57
CA ILE A 145 9.20 -22.44 16.76
C ILE A 145 8.77 -23.07 15.42
N ILE A 146 7.84 -22.43 14.69
CA ILE A 146 7.37 -22.93 13.38
C ILE A 146 8.52 -23.04 12.40
N SER A 147 9.40 -22.04 12.33
CA SER A 147 10.55 -22.08 11.43
C SER A 147 11.50 -23.22 11.79
N SER A 148 11.74 -23.46 13.08
CA SER A 148 12.59 -24.58 13.53
C SER A 148 12.02 -25.94 13.12
N PHE A 149 10.70 -26.13 13.26
CA PHE A 149 10.05 -27.37 12.81
C PHE A 149 10.03 -27.47 11.28
N SER A 150 9.79 -26.36 10.57
CA SER A 150 9.74 -26.34 9.10
C SER A 150 11.10 -26.63 8.46
N ILE A 151 12.20 -26.28 9.10
CA ILE A 151 13.56 -26.62 8.64
C ILE A 151 13.92 -28.08 8.96
N GLY A 152 13.33 -28.64 10.02
CA GLY A 152 13.58 -30.02 10.45
C GLY A 152 12.75 -31.08 9.70
N ILE A 153 11.68 -30.67 9.00
CA ILE A 153 10.88 -31.48 8.08
C ILE A 153 11.53 -31.44 6.70
#